data_AF-A0A963GQ19-F1
#
_entry.id   AF-A0A963GQ19-F1
#
_cell.length_a   1.000
_cell.length_b   1.000
_cell.length_c   1.000
_cell.angle_alpha   90.00
_cell.angle_beta   90.00
_cell.angle_gamma   90.00
#
_symmetry.space_group_name_H-M   'P 1'
#
loop_
_entity.id
_entity.type
_entity.pdbx_description
1 polymer ?
#
loop_
_entity_poly.entity_id
_entity_poly.type
_entity_poly.pdbx_seq_one_letter_code
_entity_poly.pdbx_strand_id
1 'polypeptide(L)'
;MMRFMLAAALVGLAPAVANATCQVVTGSVFLLPDVDSNGSPACTVSTMIDDAPFAAGQCFSVNLSLFGLPAGRGFAGVTHEVAVGVDENATVSPLTLLEPGETGDTLPGSAPTVRHQVLTARSAIGIGFGPFRTVVYSTDVIVVHPQDAALPIVTEQIVISGTDGRGLFKNATGHLTVLGNSIGQSAPVVGQLCF
;
A
#
# COMPACT_ATOMS: atom_id res chain seq x y z
N MET A 1 -51.07 48.01 -0.86
CA MET A 1 -50.79 46.61 -0.48
C MET A 1 -49.44 46.22 -1.02
N MET A 2 -48.64 45.57 -0.19
CA MET A 2 -47.19 45.38 -0.32
C MET A 2 -46.86 44.12 -1.14
N ARG A 3 -45.95 44.29 -2.11
CA ARG A 3 -44.95 43.36 -2.72
C ARG A 3 -45.23 41.84 -2.73
N PHE A 4 -44.94 41.18 -3.85
CA PHE A 4 -43.87 40.16 -3.93
C PHE A 4 -43.67 39.73 -5.40
N MET A 5 -42.64 40.26 -6.05
CA MET A 5 -42.05 39.62 -7.24
C MET A 5 -41.09 38.55 -6.73
N LEU A 6 -41.38 37.28 -7.03
CA LEU A 6 -40.47 36.17 -6.78
C LEU A 6 -39.61 35.96 -8.03
N ALA A 7 -38.39 36.48 -8.02
CA ALA A 7 -37.38 36.15 -9.02
C ALA A 7 -36.84 34.73 -8.71
N ALA A 8 -37.18 33.76 -9.55
CA ALA A 8 -36.63 32.42 -9.49
C ALA A 8 -35.16 32.45 -9.92
N ALA A 9 -34.25 32.57 -8.96
CA ALA A 9 -32.83 32.33 -9.17
C ALA A 9 -32.61 30.82 -9.34
N LEU A 10 -32.62 30.34 -10.59
CA LEU A 10 -32.00 29.06 -10.94
C LEU A 10 -30.49 29.21 -10.77
N VAL A 11 -29.99 28.88 -9.59
CA VAL A 11 -28.56 28.62 -9.38
C VAL A 11 -28.27 27.28 -10.05
N GLY A 12 -27.72 27.32 -11.26
CA GLY A 12 -27.14 26.15 -11.91
C GLY A 12 -26.02 25.61 -11.04
N LEU A 13 -26.24 24.46 -10.42
CA LEU A 13 -25.19 23.63 -9.84
C LEU A 13 -24.38 23.05 -11.00
N ALA A 14 -23.41 23.81 -11.50
CA ALA A 14 -22.34 23.23 -12.29
C ALA A 14 -21.53 22.35 -11.33
N PRO A 15 -21.39 21.03 -11.58
CA PRO A 15 -20.42 20.25 -10.83
C PRO A 15 -19.04 20.83 -11.19
N ALA A 16 -18.37 21.40 -10.20
CA ALA A 16 -16.96 21.72 -10.32
C ALA A 16 -16.22 20.38 -10.41
N VAL A 17 -15.99 19.88 -11.62
CA VAL A 17 -15.01 18.81 -11.84
C VAL A 17 -13.65 19.44 -11.59
N ALA A 18 -13.13 19.26 -10.37
CA ALA A 18 -11.71 19.46 -10.13
C ALA A 18 -11.01 18.42 -11.01
N ASN A 19 -10.39 18.87 -12.10
CA ASN A 19 -9.61 18.00 -12.97
C ASN A 19 -8.40 17.50 -12.17
N ALA A 20 -8.55 16.37 -11.49
CA ALA A 20 -7.42 15.66 -10.92
C ALA A 20 -6.48 15.32 -12.09
N THR A 21 -5.27 15.87 -12.04
CA THR A 21 -4.25 15.59 -13.06
C THR A 21 -3.58 14.28 -12.70
N CYS A 22 -3.85 13.23 -13.48
CA CYS A 22 -3.22 11.93 -13.30
C CYS A 22 -1.92 11.86 -14.10
N GLN A 23 -0.81 11.61 -13.41
CA GLN A 23 0.52 11.50 -13.99
C GLN A 23 1.06 10.09 -13.80
N VAL A 24 1.62 9.52 -14.86
CA VAL A 24 2.38 8.27 -14.76
C VAL A 24 3.65 8.57 -13.98
N VAL A 25 3.94 7.75 -12.98
CA VAL A 25 5.13 7.86 -12.15
C VAL A 25 5.99 6.62 -12.29
N THR A 26 7.30 6.83 -12.25
CA THR A 26 8.30 5.77 -12.25
C THR A 26 9.39 6.13 -11.25
N GLY A 27 10.05 5.14 -10.67
CA GLY A 27 11.05 5.37 -9.67
C GLY A 27 11.51 4.11 -8.97
N SER A 28 11.80 4.24 -7.69
CA SER A 28 12.32 3.14 -6.87
C SER A 28 11.89 3.26 -5.41
N VAL A 29 11.75 2.12 -4.75
CA VAL A 29 11.55 2.02 -3.30
C VAL A 29 12.67 1.20 -2.67
N PHE A 30 13.01 1.53 -1.43
CA PHE A 30 13.99 0.83 -0.62
C PHE A 30 13.48 0.76 0.82
N LEU A 31 13.51 -0.44 1.39
CA LEU A 31 13.04 -0.74 2.73
C LEU A 31 14.18 -1.18 3.63
N LEU A 32 14.17 -0.72 4.88
CA LEU A 32 15.01 -1.25 5.96
C LEU A 32 14.14 -1.71 7.12
N PRO A 33 14.56 -2.73 7.88
CA PRO A 33 13.88 -3.10 9.12
C PRO A 33 13.63 -1.88 10.02
N ASP A 34 12.39 -1.74 10.49
CA ASP A 34 12.03 -0.68 11.42
C ASP A 34 12.40 -1.10 12.84
N VAL A 35 13.49 -0.53 13.34
CA VAL A 35 14.07 -0.86 14.64
C VAL A 35 14.20 0.38 15.51
N ASP A 36 14.01 0.20 16.82
CA ASP A 36 14.24 1.23 17.82
C ASP A 36 15.73 1.47 18.08
N SER A 37 16.05 2.39 18.99
CA SER A 37 17.44 2.73 19.35
C SER A 37 18.24 1.57 19.94
N ASN A 38 17.56 0.50 20.39
CA ASN A 38 18.17 -0.70 20.96
C ASN A 38 18.24 -1.85 19.94
N GLY A 39 17.83 -1.62 18.69
CA GLY A 39 17.79 -2.64 17.64
C GLY A 39 16.60 -3.60 17.74
N SER A 40 15.59 -3.28 18.56
CA SER A 40 14.37 -4.09 18.69
C SER A 40 13.32 -3.65 17.66
N PRO A 41 12.46 -4.55 17.14
CA PRO A 41 11.40 -4.17 16.21
C PRO A 41 10.48 -3.08 16.78
N ALA A 42 10.38 -1.93 16.11
CA ALA A 42 9.60 -0.78 16.60
C ALA A 42 8.17 -0.73 16.06
N CYS A 43 7.97 -1.17 14.82
CA CYS A 43 6.71 -1.08 14.08
C CYS A 43 6.01 0.29 14.19
N THR A 44 6.74 1.36 13.93
CA THR A 44 6.33 2.76 13.97
C THR A 44 5.07 3.03 13.13
N VAL A 45 4.86 2.31 12.03
CA VAL A 45 3.66 2.43 11.19
C VAL A 45 2.35 2.24 11.98
N SER A 46 2.37 1.41 13.03
CA SER A 46 1.20 1.19 13.92
C SER A 46 0.77 2.42 14.70
N THR A 47 1.65 3.42 14.86
CA THR A 47 1.31 4.71 15.48
C THR A 47 0.70 5.71 14.48
N MET A 48 0.69 5.36 13.19
CA MET A 48 0.20 6.20 12.09
C MET A 48 -1.08 5.65 11.46
N ILE A 49 -1.34 4.35 11.66
CA ILE A 49 -2.46 3.59 11.10
C ILE A 49 -3.00 2.69 12.20
N ASP A 50 -4.13 3.08 12.80
CA ASP A 50 -4.70 2.42 13.98
C ASP A 50 -5.58 1.20 13.65
N ASP A 51 -5.94 0.99 12.38
CA ASP A 51 -6.94 0.02 11.92
C ASP A 51 -6.34 -1.24 11.27
N ALA A 52 -5.07 -1.55 11.53
CA ALA A 52 -4.37 -2.65 10.88
C ALA A 52 -3.62 -3.56 11.88
N PRO A 53 -3.86 -4.89 11.85
CA PRO A 53 -3.11 -5.85 12.69
C PRO A 53 -1.74 -6.14 12.06
N PHE A 54 -0.73 -5.34 12.39
CA PHE A 54 0.62 -5.53 11.86
C PHE A 54 1.29 -6.81 12.36
N ALA A 55 1.97 -7.51 11.44
CA ALA A 55 2.74 -8.71 11.74
C ALA A 55 4.04 -8.36 12.48
N ALA A 56 4.30 -9.06 13.59
CA ALA A 56 5.49 -8.83 14.39
C ALA A 56 6.78 -9.04 13.58
N GLY A 57 7.71 -8.08 13.67
CA GLY A 57 8.99 -8.14 12.95
C GLY A 57 8.91 -7.92 11.43
N GLN A 58 7.74 -7.57 10.90
CA GLN A 58 7.52 -7.31 9.46
C GLN A 58 7.14 -5.84 9.20
N CYS A 59 7.80 -4.92 9.92
CA CYS A 59 7.63 -3.48 9.75
C CYS A 59 8.95 -2.86 9.29
N PHE A 60 8.84 -1.86 8.41
CA PHE A 60 9.97 -1.32 7.66
C PHE A 60 9.90 0.20 7.59
N SER A 61 11.07 0.84 7.63
CA SER A 61 11.22 2.21 7.18
C SER A 61 11.27 2.24 5.65
N VAL A 62 10.62 3.23 5.06
CA VAL A 62 10.44 3.36 3.60
C VAL A 62 11.20 4.56 3.10
N ASN A 63 11.96 4.37 2.02
CA ASN A 63 12.50 5.44 1.20
C ASN A 63 11.97 5.26 -0.23
N LEU A 64 11.11 6.18 -0.66
CA LEU A 64 10.47 6.20 -1.96
C LEU A 64 11.04 7.35 -2.81
N SER A 65 11.49 7.05 -4.01
CA SER A 65 11.94 8.06 -4.97
C SER A 65 11.11 7.91 -6.23
N LEU A 66 10.27 8.89 -6.54
CA LEU A 66 9.51 8.95 -7.78
C LEU A 66 10.05 10.10 -8.63
N PHE A 67 10.31 9.83 -9.91
CA PHE A 67 10.88 10.81 -10.82
C PHE A 67 10.00 12.05 -10.92
N GLY A 68 10.60 13.23 -10.74
CA GLY A 68 9.89 14.51 -10.78
C GLY A 68 9.10 14.87 -9.50
N LEU A 69 9.09 14.00 -8.49
CA LEU A 69 8.46 14.26 -7.20
C LEU A 69 9.51 14.37 -6.08
N PRO A 70 9.22 15.09 -4.98
CA PRO A 70 10.05 15.04 -3.79
C PRO A 70 10.19 13.60 -3.27
N ALA A 71 11.34 13.28 -2.68
CA ALA A 71 11.54 11.98 -2.05
C ALA A 71 10.51 11.74 -0.93
N GLY A 72 9.93 10.55 -0.92
CA GLY A 72 9.03 10.06 0.10
C GLY A 72 9.77 9.31 1.20
N ARG A 73 9.40 9.55 2.46
CA ARG A 73 9.92 8.80 3.62
C ARG A 73 8.80 8.45 4.58
N GLY A 74 8.82 7.25 5.12
CA GLY A 74 7.77 6.80 6.01
C GLY A 74 8.00 5.41 6.54
N PHE A 75 6.90 4.72 6.83
CA PHE A 75 6.92 3.38 7.38
C PHE A 75 5.84 2.53 6.72
N ALA A 76 6.11 1.24 6.61
CA ALA A 76 5.19 0.23 6.10
C ALA A 76 5.25 -1.01 6.98
N GLY A 77 4.22 -1.85 6.91
CA GLY A 77 4.26 -3.14 7.57
C GLY A 77 3.26 -4.12 6.98
N VAL A 78 3.65 -5.40 6.98
CA VAL A 78 2.76 -6.51 6.62
C VAL A 78 1.67 -6.62 7.66
N THR A 79 0.45 -6.91 7.22
CA THR A 79 -0.75 -7.03 8.06
C THR A 79 -1.33 -8.44 8.03
N HIS A 80 -2.11 -8.75 9.06
CA HIS A 80 -2.91 -9.96 9.19
C HIS A 80 -4.36 -9.68 8.84
N GLU A 81 -4.65 -9.45 7.57
CA GLU A 81 -6.02 -9.23 7.10
C GLU A 81 -6.72 -10.56 6.80
N VAL A 82 -8.03 -10.61 7.05
CA VAL A 82 -8.85 -11.78 6.73
C VAL A 82 -9.27 -11.71 5.26
N ALA A 83 -8.91 -12.74 4.50
CA ALA A 83 -9.40 -13.00 3.15
C ALA A 83 -10.45 -14.11 3.18
N VAL A 84 -11.59 -13.87 2.54
CA VAL A 84 -12.68 -14.87 2.43
C VAL A 84 -12.62 -15.50 1.04
N GLY A 85 -12.47 -16.81 1.00
CA GLY A 85 -12.47 -17.58 -0.24
C GLY A 85 -13.85 -17.70 -0.87
N VAL A 86 -13.89 -18.18 -2.12
CA VAL A 86 -15.15 -18.52 -2.82
C VAL A 86 -15.91 -19.68 -2.16
N ASP A 87 -15.22 -20.43 -1.30
CA ASP A 87 -15.75 -21.47 -0.44
C ASP A 87 -16.30 -20.93 0.90
N GLU A 88 -16.38 -19.59 1.04
CA GLU A 88 -16.79 -18.86 2.24
C GLU A 88 -15.88 -19.05 3.45
N ASN A 89 -14.74 -19.74 3.30
CA ASN A 89 -13.79 -19.94 4.38
C ASN A 89 -12.91 -18.70 4.57
N ALA A 90 -12.75 -18.28 5.82
CA ALA A 90 -11.86 -17.20 6.20
C ALA A 90 -10.42 -17.73 6.37
N THR A 91 -9.48 -17.06 5.72
CA THR A 91 -8.04 -17.25 5.85
C THR A 91 -7.40 -15.92 6.24
N VAL A 92 -6.27 -15.96 6.96
CA VAL A 92 -5.58 -14.74 7.41
C VAL A 92 -4.28 -14.60 6.62
N SER A 93 -4.00 -13.42 6.08
CA SER A 93 -2.69 -13.09 5.49
C SER A 93 -1.57 -13.43 6.50
N PRO A 94 -0.50 -14.16 6.10
CA PRO A 94 -0.20 -14.63 4.74
C PRO A 94 -1.11 -15.76 4.25
N LEU A 95 -1.66 -15.60 3.04
CA LEU A 95 -2.39 -16.67 2.35
C LEU A 95 -1.41 -17.51 1.52
N THR A 96 -1.45 -18.82 1.71
CA THR A 96 -0.66 -19.78 0.93
C THR A 96 -1.52 -20.39 -0.16
N LEU A 97 -1.11 -20.25 -1.41
CA LEU A 97 -1.70 -20.92 -2.56
C LEU A 97 -0.82 -22.11 -2.94
N LEU A 98 -1.36 -23.31 -2.84
CA LEU A 98 -0.66 -24.56 -3.16
C LEU A 98 -0.74 -24.88 -4.66
N GLU A 99 0.09 -25.81 -5.11
CA GLU A 99 -0.04 -26.39 -6.45
C GLU A 99 -1.38 -27.16 -6.61
N PRO A 100 -1.98 -27.19 -7.81
CA PRO A 100 -3.22 -27.91 -8.04
C PRO A 100 -3.12 -29.39 -7.66
N GLY A 101 -4.04 -29.87 -6.83
CA GLY A 101 -4.07 -31.28 -6.40
C GLY A 101 -3.32 -31.55 -5.10
N GLU A 102 -2.63 -30.56 -4.53
CA GLU A 102 -2.12 -30.64 -3.18
C GLU A 102 -3.18 -30.14 -2.18
N THR A 103 -3.70 -31.07 -1.38
CA THR A 103 -4.45 -30.75 -0.17
C THR A 103 -3.48 -30.71 1.02
N GLY A 104 -3.74 -29.87 2.02
CA GLY A 104 -2.93 -29.81 3.26
C GLY A 104 -2.78 -31.16 3.99
N ASP A 105 -3.55 -32.18 3.59
CA ASP A 105 -3.36 -33.58 3.91
C ASP A 105 -2.40 -34.26 2.91
N THR A 106 -1.12 -33.92 2.97
CA THR A 106 -0.08 -34.69 2.28
C THR A 106 0.34 -35.90 3.13
N LEU A 107 0.78 -36.97 2.48
CA LEU A 107 1.38 -38.15 3.13
C LEU A 107 2.49 -37.72 4.13
N PRO A 108 2.65 -38.40 5.27
CA PRO A 108 3.70 -38.08 6.22
C PRO A 108 5.08 -38.14 5.56
N GLY A 109 5.74 -36.98 5.43
CA GLY A 109 7.07 -36.83 4.83
C GLY A 109 7.17 -35.91 3.60
N SER A 110 6.05 -35.42 3.07
CA SER A 110 6.02 -34.46 1.95
C SER A 110 5.31 -33.17 2.36
N ALA A 111 6.02 -32.06 2.45
CA ALA A 111 5.39 -30.75 2.61
C ALA A 111 4.73 -30.34 1.29
N PRO A 112 3.51 -29.74 1.31
CA PRO A 112 2.89 -29.24 0.10
C PRO A 112 3.74 -28.12 -0.51
N THR A 113 3.86 -28.15 -1.82
CA THR A 113 4.51 -27.18 -2.68
C THR A 113 3.70 -25.88 -2.73
N VAL A 114 4.31 -24.81 -2.20
CA VAL A 114 3.70 -23.48 -2.24
C VAL A 114 3.91 -22.88 -3.62
N ARG A 115 2.82 -22.63 -4.34
CA ARG A 115 2.85 -21.93 -5.62
C ARG A 115 2.95 -20.42 -5.43
N HIS A 116 2.17 -19.83 -4.53
CA HIS A 116 2.29 -18.41 -4.20
C HIS A 116 2.01 -18.17 -2.72
N GLN A 117 2.57 -17.10 -2.19
CA GLN A 117 2.17 -16.52 -0.93
C GLN A 117 1.65 -15.11 -1.17
N VAL A 118 0.47 -14.80 -0.64
CA VAL A 118 -0.15 -13.48 -0.73
C VAL A 118 -0.11 -12.84 0.65
N LEU A 119 0.46 -11.65 0.73
CA LEU A 119 0.52 -10.84 1.95
C LEU A 119 -0.29 -9.57 1.73
N THR A 120 -0.83 -9.03 2.80
CA THR A 120 -1.36 -7.67 2.84
C THR A 120 -0.41 -6.75 3.58
N ALA A 121 -0.38 -5.47 3.25
CA ALA A 121 0.38 -4.48 3.97
C ALA A 121 -0.33 -3.11 3.99
N ARG A 122 0.18 -2.24 4.84
CA ARG A 122 -0.22 -0.83 4.95
C ARG A 122 1.04 0.02 5.03
N SER A 123 1.00 1.21 4.42
CA SER A 123 2.08 2.19 4.55
C SER A 123 1.58 3.60 4.82
N ALA A 124 2.44 4.40 5.46
CA ALA A 124 2.28 5.82 5.67
C ALA A 124 3.57 6.52 5.22
N ILE A 125 3.53 7.19 4.07
CA ILE A 125 4.70 7.78 3.42
C ILE A 125 4.52 9.29 3.28
N GLY A 126 5.41 10.04 3.92
CA GLY A 126 5.47 11.49 3.78
C GLY A 126 6.22 11.91 2.52
N ILE A 127 5.56 12.61 1.61
CA ILE A 127 6.15 13.19 0.39
C ILE A 127 6.26 14.71 0.57
N GLY A 128 7.44 15.27 0.32
CA GLY A 128 7.72 16.70 0.47
C GLY A 128 8.31 17.08 1.84
N PHE A 129 8.41 18.39 2.11
CA PHE A 129 9.13 18.93 3.27
C PHE A 129 8.36 20.05 3.98
N GLY A 130 8.57 20.15 5.29
CA GLY A 130 8.00 21.21 6.13
C GLY A 130 6.47 21.33 5.97
N PRO A 131 5.93 22.54 5.74
CA PRO A 131 4.48 22.76 5.64
C PRO A 131 3.86 22.19 4.36
N PHE A 132 4.67 21.79 3.37
CA PHE A 132 4.20 21.22 2.10
C PHE A 132 4.26 19.69 2.09
N ARG A 133 4.68 19.07 3.19
CA ARG A 133 4.68 17.61 3.33
C ARG A 133 3.25 17.10 3.41
N THR A 134 2.97 16.05 2.65
CA THR A 134 1.73 15.26 2.72
C THR A 134 2.07 13.86 3.15
N VAL A 135 1.33 13.29 4.10
CA VAL A 135 1.39 11.84 4.36
C VAL A 135 0.37 11.16 3.47
N VAL A 136 0.84 10.21 2.67
CA VAL A 136 0.03 9.33 1.83
C VAL A 136 -0.09 7.99 2.52
N TYR A 137 -1.31 7.49 2.64
CA TYR A 137 -1.63 6.19 3.21
C TYR A 137 -1.92 5.20 2.08
N SER A 138 -1.49 3.95 2.25
CA SER A 138 -1.74 2.90 1.26
C SER A 138 -2.28 1.61 1.84
N THR A 139 -2.87 0.82 0.96
CA THR A 139 -3.29 -0.56 1.16
C THR A 139 -2.65 -1.40 0.06
N ASP A 140 -1.94 -2.44 0.47
CA ASP A 140 -1.00 -3.13 -0.41
C ASP A 140 -1.29 -4.63 -0.43
N VAL A 141 -1.08 -5.25 -1.59
CA VAL A 141 -1.09 -6.70 -1.79
C VAL A 141 0.24 -7.12 -2.37
N ILE A 142 0.95 -8.00 -1.66
CA ILE A 142 2.25 -8.54 -2.08
C ILE A 142 2.04 -9.99 -2.49
N VAL A 143 2.46 -10.32 -3.69
CA VAL A 143 2.51 -11.70 -4.19
C VAL A 143 3.96 -12.13 -4.24
N VAL A 144 4.28 -13.14 -3.45
CA VAL A 144 5.57 -13.82 -3.45
C VAL A 144 5.41 -15.13 -4.20
N HIS A 145 6.26 -15.36 -5.19
CA HIS A 145 6.36 -16.62 -5.91
C HIS A 145 7.63 -17.33 -5.44
N PRO A 146 7.51 -18.29 -4.50
CA PRO A 146 8.64 -19.06 -4.02
C PRO A 146 8.95 -20.16 -5.04
N GLN A 147 9.42 -19.80 -6.24
CA GLN A 147 10.05 -20.81 -7.10
C GLN A 147 11.39 -21.24 -6.49
N ASP A 148 11.85 -22.45 -6.84
CA ASP A 148 13.15 -23.07 -6.50
C ASP A 148 14.41 -22.26 -6.85
N ALA A 149 14.28 -20.98 -7.19
CA ALA A 149 15.39 -20.06 -7.41
C ALA A 149 15.83 -19.40 -6.10
N ALA A 150 17.13 -19.13 -5.98
CA ALA A 150 17.75 -18.45 -4.84
C ALA A 150 17.18 -17.05 -4.52
N LEU A 151 16.32 -16.49 -5.39
CA LEU A 151 15.66 -15.21 -5.22
C LEU A 151 14.16 -15.35 -5.57
N PRO A 152 13.24 -15.20 -4.59
CA PRO A 152 11.81 -15.26 -4.87
C PRO A 152 11.39 -14.10 -5.78
N ILE A 153 10.46 -14.36 -6.70
CA ILE A 153 9.83 -13.29 -7.49
C ILE A 153 8.80 -12.62 -6.59
N VAL A 154 8.94 -11.31 -6.40
CA VAL A 154 8.02 -10.51 -5.57
C VAL A 154 7.38 -9.45 -6.46
N THR A 155 6.07 -9.30 -6.36
CA THR A 155 5.34 -8.16 -6.94
C THR A 155 4.42 -7.60 -5.89
N GLU A 156 4.38 -6.29 -5.76
CA GLU A 156 3.51 -5.60 -4.81
C GLU A 156 2.65 -4.59 -5.55
N GLN A 157 1.33 -4.65 -5.32
CA GLN A 157 0.37 -3.67 -5.79
C GLN A 157 -0.04 -2.79 -4.61
N ILE A 158 0.14 -1.49 -4.76
CA ILE A 158 -0.10 -0.48 -3.74
C ILE A 158 -1.23 0.40 -4.24
N VAL A 159 -2.29 0.55 -3.46
CA VAL A 159 -3.37 1.50 -3.73
C VAL A 159 -3.29 2.62 -2.71
N ILE A 160 -3.32 3.87 -3.20
CA ILE A 160 -3.38 5.03 -2.30
C ILE A 160 -4.78 5.10 -1.70
N SER A 161 -4.89 4.82 -0.40
CA SER A 161 -6.17 4.74 0.33
C SER A 161 -6.60 6.09 0.91
N GLY A 162 -5.68 7.05 1.04
CA GLY A 162 -6.00 8.39 1.51
C GLY A 162 -4.74 9.22 1.80
N THR A 163 -4.95 10.40 2.37
CA THR A 163 -3.84 11.27 2.81
C THR A 163 -4.19 11.98 4.12
N ASP A 164 -3.22 12.63 4.75
CA ASP A 164 -3.44 13.49 5.92
C ASP A 164 -4.14 14.82 5.61
N GLY A 165 -4.56 15.06 4.36
CA GLY A 165 -5.29 16.25 3.93
C GLY A 165 -4.42 17.51 3.86
N ARG A 166 -3.09 17.36 3.90
CA ARG A 166 -2.13 18.49 3.95
C ARG A 166 -1.22 18.51 2.73
N GLY A 167 -0.51 19.62 2.54
CA GLY A 167 0.52 19.76 1.51
C GLY A 167 -0.02 19.70 0.07
N LEU A 168 0.91 19.51 -0.87
CA LEU A 168 0.62 19.51 -2.30
C LEU A 168 -0.16 18.28 -2.77
N PHE A 169 -0.10 17.19 -2.01
CA PHE A 169 -0.71 15.91 -2.37
C PHE A 169 -1.96 15.60 -1.54
N LYS A 170 -2.59 16.60 -0.91
CA LYS A 170 -3.69 16.43 0.08
C LYS A 170 -4.92 15.64 -0.35
N ASN A 171 -5.08 15.35 -1.63
CA ASN A 171 -6.16 14.54 -2.18
C ASN A 171 -5.61 13.49 -3.16
N ALA A 172 -4.32 13.13 -3.01
CA ALA A 172 -3.69 12.22 -3.92
C ALA A 172 -4.39 10.86 -3.88
N THR A 173 -4.64 10.33 -5.07
CA THR A 173 -5.13 8.98 -5.30
C THR A 173 -4.26 8.30 -6.35
N GLY A 174 -4.46 7.00 -6.55
CA GLY A 174 -3.77 6.27 -7.59
C GLY A 174 -3.24 4.94 -7.09
N HIS A 175 -2.26 4.41 -7.81
CA HIS A 175 -1.67 3.12 -7.51
C HIS A 175 -0.19 3.10 -7.90
N LEU A 176 0.57 2.25 -7.21
CA LEU A 176 1.94 1.92 -7.53
C LEU A 176 2.09 0.41 -7.64
N THR A 177 3.07 -0.03 -8.40
CA THR A 177 3.48 -1.42 -8.51
C THR A 177 4.98 -1.49 -8.28
N VAL A 178 5.38 -2.25 -7.26
CA VAL A 178 6.78 -2.57 -6.99
C VAL A 178 7.11 -3.90 -7.65
N LEU A 179 8.21 -3.92 -8.40
CA LEU A 179 8.67 -5.12 -9.08
C LEU A 179 9.96 -5.61 -8.41
N GLY A 180 9.90 -6.73 -7.70
CA GLY A 180 11.02 -7.32 -6.98
C GLY A 180 11.03 -7.02 -5.48
N ASN A 181 12.04 -7.58 -4.80
CA ASN A 181 12.21 -7.41 -3.36
C ASN A 181 12.85 -6.05 -3.04
N SER A 182 12.17 -5.24 -2.23
CA SER A 182 12.60 -3.90 -1.81
C SER A 182 13.30 -3.87 -0.44
N ILE A 183 13.44 -5.01 0.24
CA ILE A 183 14.08 -5.09 1.56
C ILE A 183 15.59 -5.19 1.41
N GLY A 184 16.32 -4.22 1.97
CA GLY A 184 17.79 -4.16 1.93
C GLY A 184 18.38 -3.86 0.55
N GLN A 185 17.54 -3.64 -0.46
CA GLN A 185 17.93 -3.33 -1.84
C GLN A 185 16.86 -2.48 -2.53
N SER A 186 17.22 -1.80 -3.61
CA SER A 186 16.28 -0.93 -4.32
C SER A 186 15.45 -1.75 -5.32
N ALA A 187 14.13 -1.58 -5.29
CA ALA A 187 13.22 -2.18 -6.25
C ALA A 187 12.56 -1.10 -7.12
N PRO A 188 12.41 -1.32 -8.44
CA PRO A 188 11.71 -0.39 -9.31
C PRO A 188 10.23 -0.28 -8.97
N VAL A 189 9.70 0.93 -9.14
CA VAL A 189 8.29 1.29 -8.91
C VAL A 189 7.75 1.95 -10.17
N VAL A 190 6.55 1.55 -10.59
CA VAL A 190 5.79 2.19 -11.66
C VAL A 190 4.34 2.37 -11.23
N GLY A 191 3.64 3.36 -11.77
CA GLY A 191 2.23 3.54 -11.46
C GLY A 191 1.66 4.86 -11.93
N GLN A 192 0.61 5.31 -11.27
CA GLN A 192 -0.07 6.56 -11.57
C GLN A 192 -0.51 7.23 -10.29
N LEU A 193 -0.26 8.54 -10.18
CA LEU A 193 -0.77 9.38 -9.11
C LEU A 193 -1.67 10.48 -9.69
N CYS A 194 -2.79 10.75 -9.04
CA CYS A 194 -3.75 11.78 -9.41
C CYS A 194 -3.87 12.79 -8.26
N PHE A 195 -3.77 14.08 -8.56
CA PHE A 195 -3.82 15.18 -7.60
C PHE A 195 -4.50 16.42 -8.17
#